data_AF-A0A848WVY8-F1
#
_entry.id   AF-A0A848WVY8-F1
#
_cell.length_a   1.000
_cell.length_b   1.000
_cell.length_c   1.000
_cell.angle_alpha   90.00
_cell.angle_beta   90.00
_cell.angle_gamma   90.00
#
_symmetry.space_group_name_H-M   'P 1'
#
loop_
_entity.id
_entity.type
_entity.pdbx_description
1 polymer ?
#
loop_
_entity_poly.entity_id
_entity_poly.type
_entity_poly.pdbx_seq_one_letter_code
_entity_poly.pdbx_strand_id
1 'polypeptide(L)' 'APTVPCHRVVASNLTIGGFAGQTEGTKIREKCELLAAEGVTFSSESTIDRNCQFSFA' A
#
# COMPACT_ATOMS: atom_id res chain seq x y z
N ALA A 1 -13.31 -9.25 3.89
CA ALA A 1 -12.42 -8.52 2.96
C ALA A 1 -13.07 -8.47 1.59
N PRO A 2 -12.91 -7.40 0.79
CA PRO A 2 -13.43 -7.35 -0.57
C PRO A 2 -12.90 -8.54 -1.39
N THR A 3 -13.72 -9.11 -2.27
CA THR A 3 -13.37 -10.28 -3.09
C THR A 3 -12.11 -10.06 -3.93
N VAL A 4 -11.83 -8.79 -4.28
CA VAL A 4 -10.60 -8.36 -4.93
C VAL A 4 -9.76 -7.56 -3.93
N PRO A 5 -8.49 -7.95 -3.67
CA PRO A 5 -7.61 -7.24 -2.76
C PRO A 5 -7.01 -5.99 -3.42
N CYS A 6 -7.85 -4.99 -3.69
CA CYS A 6 -7.44 -3.76 -4.36
C CYS A 6 -6.40 -2.94 -3.56
N HIS A 7 -6.29 -3.16 -2.24
CA HIS A 7 -5.25 -2.56 -1.40
C HIS A 7 -3.84 -3.04 -1.73
N ARG A 8 -3.68 -4.18 -2.41
CA ARG A 8 -2.37 -4.72 -2.85
C ARG A 8 -1.77 -4.01 -4.05
N VAL A 9 -2.53 -3.16 -4.73
CA VAL A 9 -2.03 -2.37 -5.88
C VAL A 9 -1.55 -1.02 -5.38
N VAL A 10 -0.29 -0.69 -5.66
CA VAL A 10 0.38 0.55 -5.24
C VAL A 10 1.07 1.22 -6.43
N ALA A 11 1.53 2.46 -6.26
CA ALA A 11 2.18 3.19 -7.33
C ALA A 11 3.60 2.65 -7.59
N SER A 12 4.06 2.73 -8.84
CA SER A 12 5.38 2.22 -9.25
C SER A 12 6.57 2.95 -8.60
N ASN A 13 6.34 4.12 -8.00
CA ASN A 13 7.31 4.87 -7.21
C ASN A 13 7.33 4.48 -5.72
N LEU A 14 6.71 3.35 -5.36
CA LEU A 14 6.58 2.81 -4.00
C LEU A 14 5.73 3.64 -3.05
N THR A 15 5.02 4.68 -3.54
CA THR A 15 4.01 5.34 -2.71
C THR A 15 2.71 4.55 -2.71
N ILE A 16 1.90 4.75 -1.68
CA ILE A 16 0.62 4.05 -1.52
C ILE A 16 -0.35 4.34 -2.67
N GLY A 17 -0.30 5.54 -3.26
CA GLY A 17 -1.23 5.98 -4.27
C GLY A 17 -2.66 6.09 -3.73
N GLY A 18 -3.66 5.90 -4.61
CA GLY A 18 -5.06 5.98 -4.24
C GLY A 18 -5.63 4.70 -3.60
N PHE A 19 -6.67 4.85 -2.79
CA PHE A 19 -7.50 3.77 -2.27
C PHE A 19 -8.98 4.18 -2.21
N ALA A 20 -9.87 3.31 -2.69
CA ALA A 20 -11.31 3.54 -2.66
C ALA A 20 -11.75 4.91 -3.23
N GLY A 21 -11.07 5.39 -4.27
CA GLY A 21 -11.33 6.70 -4.91
C GLY A 21 -10.77 7.91 -4.15
N GLN A 22 -10.03 7.70 -3.06
CA GLN A 22 -9.39 8.74 -2.27
C GLN A 22 -7.86 8.66 -2.42
N THR A 23 -7.19 9.81 -2.39
CA THR A 23 -5.71 9.89 -2.41
C THR A 23 -5.14 10.30 -1.07
N GLU A 24 -5.98 10.70 -0.12
CA GLU A 24 -5.59 11.18 1.21
C GLU A 24 -6.65 10.79 2.27
N GLY A 25 -6.33 11.02 3.54
CA GLY A 25 -7.27 10.83 4.64
C GLY A 25 -7.40 9.39 5.15
N THR A 26 -8.55 9.08 5.75
CA THR A 26 -8.78 7.82 6.49
C THR A 26 -8.72 6.59 5.60
N LYS A 27 -9.12 6.69 4.33
CA LYS A 27 -9.04 5.57 3.38
C LYS A 27 -7.60 5.17 3.05
N ILE A 28 -6.69 6.13 2.95
CA ILE A 28 -5.27 5.80 2.77
C ILE A 28 -4.72 5.11 4.01
N ARG A 29 -5.08 5.57 5.21
CA ARG A 29 -4.68 4.92 6.46
C ARG A 29 -5.20 3.49 6.54
N GLU A 30 -6.45 3.25 6.18
CA GLU A 30 -7.04 1.89 6.10
C GLU A 30 -6.25 0.98 5.13
N LYS A 31 -5.83 1.51 3.97
CA LYS A 31 -4.96 0.76 3.04
C LYS A 31 -3.59 0.44 3.66
N CYS A 32 -2.98 1.40 4.36
CA CYS A 32 -1.70 1.16 5.05
C CYS A 32 -1.85 0.09 6.14
N GLU A 33 -2.92 0.12 6.93
CA GLU A 33 -3.20 -0.89 7.97
C GLU A 33 -3.39 -2.29 7.37
N LEU A 34 -4.13 -2.40 6.25
CA LEU A 34 -4.32 -3.67 5.56
C LEU A 34 -2.99 -4.24 5.03
N LEU A 35 -2.15 -3.40 4.43
CA LEU A 35 -0.83 -3.80 3.94
C LEU A 35 0.11 -4.16 5.10
N ALA A 36 0.09 -3.40 6.20
CA ALA A 36 0.86 -3.68 7.40
C ALA A 36 0.45 -5.02 8.05
N ALA A 37 -0.85 -5.32 8.08
CA ALA A 37 -1.37 -6.61 8.53
C ALA A 37 -0.93 -7.78 7.64
N GLU A 38 -0.63 -7.51 6.36
CA GLU A 38 -0.04 -8.48 5.42
C GLU A 38 1.49 -8.56 5.52
N GLY A 39 2.13 -7.76 6.37
CA GLY A 39 3.58 -7.77 6.60
C GLY A 39 4.37 -6.77 5.73
N VAL A 40 3.69 -5.85 5.05
CA VAL A 40 4.36 -4.78 4.29
C VAL A 40 4.87 -3.72 5.26
N THR A 41 6.16 -3.41 5.20
CA THR A 41 6.78 -2.32 5.96
C THR A 41 6.82 -1.04 5.15
N PHE A 42 6.88 0.07 5.88
CA PHE A 42 6.83 1.42 5.35
C PHE A 42 8.07 2.19 5.80
N SER A 43 8.81 2.78 4.86
CA SER A 43 9.95 3.65 5.19
C SER A 43 9.50 5.07 5.58
N SER A 44 8.27 5.46 5.25
CA SER A 44 7.66 6.75 5.58
C SER A 44 6.13 6.61 5.62
N GLU A 45 5.41 7.64 6.09
CA GLU A 45 3.96 7.59 6.36
C GLU A 45 3.10 7.06 5.19
N SER A 46 3.59 7.15 3.95
CA SER A 46 2.90 6.69 2.73
C SER A 46 3.82 6.02 1.69
N THR A 47 5.02 5.59 2.09
CA THR A 47 6.00 4.97 1.19
C THR A 47 6.37 3.57 1.68
N ILE A 48 6.21 2.58 0.81
CA ILE A 48 6.55 1.19 1.06
C ILE A 48 8.06 1.01 1.06
N ASP A 49 8.53 0.17 1.97
CA ASP A 49 9.93 -0.18 2.06
C ASP A 49 10.39 -1.01 0.85
N ARG A 50 11.57 -0.69 0.32
CA ARG A 50 12.14 -1.40 -0.84
C ARG A 50 12.36 -2.89 -0.55
N ASN A 51 12.51 -3.29 0.70
CA ASN A 51 12.62 -4.70 1.08
C ASN A 51 11.34 -5.50 0.78
N CYS A 52 10.18 -4.84 0.64
CA CYS A 52 8.92 -5.47 0.26
C CYS A 52 8.72 -5.55 -1.26
N GLN A 53 9.66 -5.07 -2.07
CA GLN A 53 9.59 -5.14 -3.52
C GLN A 53 10.32 -6.38 -4.05
N PHE A 54 9.61 -7.26 -4.76
CA PHE A 54 10.25 -8.30 -5.55
C PHE A 54 10.65 -7.72 -6.92
N SER A 55 11.93 -7.86 -7.28
CA SER A 55 12.41 -7.52 -8.62
C SER A 55 12.67 -8.80 -9.39
N PHE A 56 12.03 -8.94 -10.55
CA PHE A 56 12.35 -9.99 -11.50
C PHE A 56 13.63 -9.57 -12.24
N ALA A 57 14.77 -10.07 -11.77
CA ALA A 57 16.06 -9.96 -12.45
C ALA A 57 16.24 -11.12 -13.43
#